data_AF-A0A7G9W974-F1
#
_entry.id   AF-A0A7G9W974-F1
#
_cell.length_a   1.000
_cell.length_b   1.000
_cell.length_c   1.000
_cell.angle_alpha   90.00
_cell.angle_beta   90.00
_cell.angle_gamma   90.00
#
_symmetry.space_group_name_H-M   'P 1'
#
loop_
_entity.id
_entity.type
_entity.pdbx_description
1 polymer ?
#
loop_
_entity_poly.entity_id
_entity_poly.type
_entity_poly.pdbx_seq_one_letter_code
_entity_poly.pdbx_strand_id
1 'polypeptide(L)'
;MSKKNKLTIYLIKQEFENFQEIIKSSNDIKIIDDNTYVYLGYSENIKPHWATNFLKDSVDTENLFVANARAVALKRVNIGNVKSRIFAIVMGYGKNMLNDDVIEERFGLKVSLNSIKHDSLRRINKTNIGGNQKLSYEQLPLKSKINDFGLDINRDLVSHITGESDTFVKGTISGSDALFAQMKWT
;
A
#
# COMPACT_ATOMS: atom_id res chain seq x y z
N MET A 1 -25.58 2.95 -1.73
CA MET A 1 -24.25 3.61 -1.69
C MET A 1 -23.30 2.84 -2.60
N SER A 2 -22.61 3.50 -3.54
CA SER A 2 -21.63 2.79 -4.39
C SER A 2 -20.40 2.38 -3.55
N LYS A 3 -19.99 1.12 -3.65
CA LYS A 3 -18.87 0.56 -2.88
C LYS A 3 -17.57 1.19 -3.40
N LYS A 4 -16.87 1.95 -2.55
CA LYS A 4 -15.53 2.47 -2.86
C LYS A 4 -14.52 1.38 -2.58
N ASN A 5 -13.60 1.14 -3.51
CA ASN A 5 -12.52 0.19 -3.32
C ASN A 5 -11.22 0.94 -3.02
N LYS A 6 -10.43 0.37 -2.11
CA LYS A 6 -9.11 0.89 -1.76
C LYS A 6 -8.08 0.30 -2.73
N LEU A 7 -7.47 1.17 -3.53
CA LEU A 7 -6.34 0.82 -4.39
C LEU A 7 -5.05 0.97 -3.60
N THR A 8 -4.14 0.00 -3.72
CA THR A 8 -2.79 0.07 -3.15
C THR A 8 -1.79 0.00 -4.30
N ILE A 9 -0.99 1.05 -4.46
CA ILE A 9 -0.03 1.20 -5.55
C ILE A 9 1.37 1.34 -4.98
N TYR A 10 2.29 0.53 -5.47
CA TYR A 10 3.72 0.68 -5.23
C TYR A 10 4.41 1.13 -6.51
N LEU A 11 5.48 1.91 -6.35
CA LEU A 11 6.46 2.13 -7.38
C LEU A 11 7.56 1.09 -7.20
N ILE A 12 7.97 0.45 -8.29
CA ILE A 12 9.09 -0.48 -8.28
C ILE A 12 10.39 0.31 -8.47
N LYS A 13 11.45 -0.12 -7.79
CA LYS A 13 12.78 0.50 -7.92
C LYS A 13 13.26 0.42 -9.37
N GLN A 14 14.10 1.37 -9.77
CA GLN A 14 14.40 1.61 -11.19
C GLN A 14 15.28 0.52 -11.83
N GLU A 15 16.03 -0.21 -11.03
CA GLU A 15 16.90 -1.31 -11.46
C GLU A 15 16.13 -2.54 -11.96
N PHE A 16 14.85 -2.69 -11.61
CA PHE A 16 14.01 -3.79 -12.08
C PHE A 16 13.33 -3.41 -13.39
N GLU A 17 13.81 -3.98 -14.50
CA GLU A 17 13.24 -3.76 -15.83
C GLU A 17 12.26 -4.90 -16.23
N ASN A 18 12.49 -6.13 -15.74
CA ASN A 18 11.70 -7.31 -16.08
C ASN A 18 10.61 -7.61 -15.04
N PHE A 19 9.38 -7.89 -15.49
CA PHE A 19 8.26 -8.19 -14.58
C PHE A 19 8.47 -9.47 -13.74
N GLN A 20 9.21 -10.45 -14.26
CA GLN A 20 9.49 -11.70 -13.55
C GLN A 20 10.40 -11.49 -12.33
N GLU A 21 11.32 -10.53 -12.36
CA GLU A 21 12.21 -10.22 -11.23
C GLU A 21 11.47 -9.57 -10.05
N ILE A 22 10.27 -9.03 -10.29
CA ILE A 22 9.47 -8.31 -9.30
C ILE A 22 8.60 -9.27 -8.49
N ILE A 23 8.27 -10.45 -9.02
CA ILE A 23 7.32 -11.39 -8.41
C ILE A 23 8.05 -12.59 -7.82
N LYS A 24 7.82 -12.83 -6.53
CA LYS A 24 8.33 -13.98 -5.76
C LYS A 24 7.59 -15.27 -6.05
N SER A 25 6.25 -15.19 -6.11
CA SER A 25 5.40 -16.36 -6.29
C SER A 25 4.05 -15.98 -6.90
N SER A 26 3.60 -16.76 -7.87
CA SER A 26 2.27 -16.69 -8.47
C SER A 26 1.80 -18.07 -8.91
N ASN A 27 0.49 -18.30 -8.90
CA ASN A 27 -0.11 -19.51 -9.45
C ASN A 27 -0.36 -19.39 -10.96
N ASP A 28 -0.69 -18.19 -11.45
CA ASP A 28 -1.05 -17.92 -12.84
C ASP A 28 -0.67 -16.49 -13.24
N ILE A 29 -0.50 -16.25 -14.53
CA ILE A 29 -0.12 -14.97 -15.11
C ILE A 29 -1.04 -14.70 -16.31
N LYS A 30 -1.69 -13.53 -16.31
CA LYS A 30 -2.47 -13.02 -17.44
C LYS A 30 -1.76 -11.81 -18.04
N ILE A 31 -1.37 -11.94 -19.30
CA ILE A 31 -0.80 -10.85 -20.09
C ILE A 31 -1.98 -10.08 -20.70
N ILE A 32 -2.13 -8.82 -20.32
CA ILE A 32 -3.19 -7.94 -20.86
C ILE A 32 -2.68 -7.21 -22.10
N ASP A 33 -1.44 -6.70 -22.02
CA ASP A 33 -0.70 -6.07 -23.12
C ASP A 33 0.82 -6.16 -22.83
N ASP A 34 1.66 -5.74 -23.78
CA ASP A 34 3.14 -5.78 -23.68
C ASP A 34 3.70 -5.05 -22.44
N ASN A 35 2.92 -4.15 -21.86
CA ASN A 35 3.27 -3.34 -20.70
C ASN A 35 2.43 -3.64 -19.46
N THR A 36 1.51 -4.62 -19.47
CA THR A 36 0.59 -4.91 -18.35
C THR A 36 0.44 -6.40 -18.09
N TYR A 37 1.00 -6.88 -16.98
CA TYR A 37 0.91 -8.29 -16.58
C TYR A 37 0.19 -8.40 -15.25
N VAL A 38 -0.75 -9.35 -15.13
CA VAL A 38 -1.50 -9.62 -13.90
C VAL A 38 -1.12 -10.98 -13.38
N TYR A 39 -0.49 -11.00 -12.21
CA TYR A 39 -0.11 -12.20 -11.48
C TYR A 39 -1.22 -12.55 -10.49
N LEU A 40 -1.69 -13.78 -10.55
CA LEU A 40 -2.76 -14.29 -9.69
C LEU A 40 -2.19 -15.32 -8.74
N GLY A 41 -2.61 -15.26 -7.48
CA GLY A 41 -2.45 -16.37 -6.55
C GLY A 41 -3.80 -16.84 -6.06
N TYR A 42 -4.03 -18.13 -6.21
CA TYR A 42 -5.32 -18.73 -5.91
C TYR A 42 -5.48 -18.91 -4.41
N SER A 43 -6.72 -18.80 -3.95
CA SER A 43 -7.07 -19.07 -2.56
C SER A 43 -7.08 -20.58 -2.33
N GLU A 44 -6.37 -21.02 -1.31
CA GLU A 44 -6.44 -22.39 -0.81
C GLU A 44 -7.11 -22.36 0.56
N ASN A 45 -7.90 -23.38 0.87
CA ASN A 45 -8.50 -23.55 2.20
C ASN A 45 -7.43 -24.10 3.15
N ILE A 46 -6.85 -23.21 3.95
CA ILE A 46 -5.78 -23.55 4.88
C ILE A 46 -6.31 -23.51 6.31
N LYS A 47 -6.07 -24.57 7.08
CA LYS A 47 -6.42 -24.59 8.52
C LYS A 47 -5.47 -23.65 9.28
N PRO A 48 -5.97 -22.70 10.10
CA PRO A 48 -5.11 -21.77 10.81
C PRO A 48 -4.20 -22.47 11.81
N HIS A 49 -2.94 -22.05 11.88
CA HIS A 49 -1.96 -22.66 12.80
C HIS A 49 -2.37 -22.53 14.28
N TRP A 50 -3.02 -21.44 14.68
CA TRP A 50 -3.51 -21.29 16.06
C TRP A 50 -4.67 -22.25 16.36
N ALA A 51 -5.48 -22.63 15.36
CA ALA A 51 -6.56 -23.59 15.56
C ALA A 51 -5.96 -24.98 15.88
N THR A 52 -4.93 -25.38 15.14
CA THR A 52 -4.25 -26.67 15.35
C THR A 52 -3.32 -26.69 16.57
N ASN A 53 -2.59 -25.61 16.83
CA ASN A 53 -1.49 -25.62 17.80
C ASN A 53 -1.85 -24.98 19.15
N PHE A 54 -2.72 -23.97 19.15
CA PHE A 54 -3.10 -23.26 20.38
C PHE A 54 -4.37 -23.82 20.98
N LEU A 55 -5.46 -23.90 20.20
CA LEU A 55 -6.74 -24.43 20.71
C LEU A 55 -6.75 -25.95 20.81
N LYS A 56 -6.06 -26.66 19.91
CA LYS A 56 -5.99 -28.13 19.88
C LYS A 56 -7.39 -28.73 20.02
N ASP A 57 -7.60 -29.58 21.02
CA ASP A 57 -8.86 -30.27 21.31
C ASP A 57 -9.73 -29.53 22.35
N SER A 58 -9.32 -28.33 22.79
CA SER A 58 -10.09 -27.55 23.77
C SER A 58 -11.38 -26.98 23.17
N VAL A 59 -11.43 -26.84 21.83
CA VAL A 59 -12.57 -26.31 21.07
C VAL A 59 -12.62 -27.02 19.72
N ASP A 60 -13.81 -27.35 19.22
CA ASP A 60 -13.99 -27.84 17.85
C ASP A 60 -13.61 -26.73 16.84
N THR A 61 -12.64 -27.04 15.99
CA THR A 61 -12.12 -26.14 14.94
C THR A 61 -12.15 -26.79 13.55
N GLU A 62 -12.93 -27.85 13.35
CA GLU A 62 -12.94 -28.61 12.08
C GLU A 62 -13.32 -27.74 10.87
N ASN A 63 -14.25 -26.82 11.05
CA ASN A 63 -14.76 -25.96 9.97
C ASN A 63 -14.09 -24.58 9.88
N LEU A 64 -12.99 -24.36 10.61
CA LEU A 64 -12.27 -23.08 10.59
C LEU A 64 -11.16 -23.10 9.55
N PHE A 65 -11.35 -22.34 8.48
CA PHE A 65 -10.39 -22.19 7.38
C PHE A 65 -10.13 -20.72 7.08
N VAL A 66 -8.94 -20.46 6.54
CA VAL A 66 -8.57 -19.18 5.94
C VAL A 66 -8.39 -19.41 4.44
N ALA A 67 -9.03 -18.56 3.64
CA ALA A 67 -8.92 -18.55 2.18
C ALA A 67 -8.77 -17.09 1.72
N ASN A 68 -7.61 -16.77 1.13
CA ASN A 68 -7.24 -15.39 0.82
C ASN A 68 -6.87 -15.25 -0.65
N ALA A 69 -7.65 -14.45 -1.38
CA ALA A 69 -7.31 -14.11 -2.75
C ALA A 69 -6.15 -13.11 -2.79
N ARG A 70 -5.27 -13.25 -3.79
CA ARG A 70 -4.13 -12.36 -3.99
C ARG A 70 -3.91 -12.12 -5.48
N ALA A 71 -3.64 -10.86 -5.82
CA ALA A 71 -3.29 -10.50 -7.19
C ALA A 71 -2.35 -9.27 -7.19
N VAL A 72 -1.49 -9.22 -8.19
CA VAL A 72 -0.60 -8.09 -8.46
C VAL A 72 -0.68 -7.77 -9.95
N ALA A 73 -1.11 -6.56 -10.29
CA ALA A 73 -0.99 -6.05 -11.65
C ALA A 73 0.25 -5.16 -11.75
N LEU A 74 1.18 -5.53 -12.62
CA LEU A 74 2.35 -4.74 -12.96
C LEU A 74 2.08 -3.98 -14.25
N LYS A 75 2.24 -2.65 -14.21
CA LYS A 75 2.11 -1.77 -15.38
C LYS A 75 3.41 -1.01 -15.60
N ARG A 76 4.00 -1.15 -16.78
CA ARG A 76 5.10 -0.30 -17.25
C ARG A 76 4.53 0.96 -17.89
N VAL A 77 5.04 2.12 -17.50
CA VAL A 77 4.62 3.44 -17.96
C VAL A 77 5.84 4.25 -18.37
N ASN A 78 5.81 4.82 -19.58
CA ASN A 78 6.86 5.73 -20.06
C ASN A 78 6.62 7.12 -19.47
N ILE A 79 7.65 7.71 -18.85
CA ILE A 79 7.56 9.03 -18.22
C ILE A 79 8.42 10.01 -19.02
N GLY A 80 7.82 10.67 -20.02
CA GLY A 80 8.50 11.64 -20.87
C GLY A 80 9.76 11.05 -21.54
N ASN A 81 10.88 11.79 -21.45
CA ASN A 81 12.19 11.35 -21.96
C ASN A 81 12.97 10.47 -20.95
N VAL A 82 12.38 10.10 -19.81
CA VAL A 82 13.00 9.25 -18.80
C VAL A 82 12.80 7.77 -19.18
N LYS A 83 13.67 6.89 -18.66
CA LYS A 83 13.44 5.44 -18.65
C LYS A 83 12.04 5.12 -18.10
N SER A 84 11.41 4.08 -18.66
CA SER A 84 10.12 3.57 -18.20
C SER A 84 10.12 3.24 -16.70
N ARG A 85 9.02 3.48 -16.00
CA ARG A 85 8.82 3.06 -14.61
C ARG A 85 7.74 1.99 -14.52
N ILE A 86 7.87 1.09 -13.54
CA ILE A 86 6.91 0.01 -13.29
C ILE A 86 6.14 0.32 -12.00
N PHE A 87 4.82 0.24 -12.08
CA PHE A 87 3.91 0.37 -10.95
C PHE A 87 3.27 -0.98 -10.65
N ALA A 88 3.20 -1.33 -9.37
CA ALA A 88 2.53 -2.53 -8.88
C ALA A 88 1.23 -2.17 -8.17
N ILE A 89 0.10 -2.60 -8.72
CA ILE A 89 -1.20 -2.51 -8.09
C ILE A 89 -1.47 -3.83 -7.38
N VAL A 90 -1.49 -3.80 -6.05
CA VAL A 90 -1.72 -5.01 -5.25
C VAL A 90 -3.17 -5.10 -4.77
N MET A 91 -3.71 -6.31 -4.80
CA MET A 91 -5.07 -6.62 -4.38
C MET A 91 -5.06 -7.80 -3.42
N GLY A 92 -5.91 -7.75 -2.39
CA GLY A 92 -5.91 -8.73 -1.31
C GLY A 92 -4.54 -8.84 -0.65
N TYR A 93 -4.00 -10.05 -0.56
CA TYR A 93 -2.68 -10.31 0.00
C TYR A 93 -1.53 -10.25 -1.04
N GLY A 94 -1.76 -9.56 -2.17
CA GLY A 94 -0.81 -9.46 -3.28
C GLY A 94 0.55 -8.87 -2.93
N LYS A 95 0.67 -8.05 -1.87
CA LYS A 95 1.99 -7.52 -1.43
C LYS A 95 2.99 -8.65 -1.16
N ASN A 96 2.53 -9.76 -0.60
CA ASN A 96 3.38 -10.91 -0.28
C ASN A 96 3.83 -11.71 -1.52
N MET A 97 3.30 -11.38 -2.70
CA MET A 97 3.74 -11.96 -3.98
C MET A 97 4.92 -11.19 -4.58
N LEU A 98 5.24 -10.00 -4.07
CA LEU A 98 6.40 -9.23 -4.52
C LEU A 98 7.68 -9.83 -3.91
N ASN A 99 8.79 -9.77 -4.64
CA ASN A 99 10.11 -10.05 -4.08
C ASN A 99 10.47 -9.03 -2.99
N ASP A 100 11.36 -9.45 -2.10
CA ASP A 100 11.87 -8.57 -1.06
C ASP A 100 12.70 -7.44 -1.71
N ASP A 101 12.62 -6.23 -1.15
CA ASP A 101 13.40 -5.05 -1.56
C ASP A 101 13.19 -4.54 -3.01
N VAL A 102 12.10 -4.92 -3.69
CA VAL A 102 11.77 -4.40 -5.05
C VAL A 102 11.01 -3.08 -5.06
N ILE A 103 10.50 -2.67 -3.90
CA ILE A 103 9.62 -1.51 -3.76
C ILE A 103 10.45 -0.25 -3.50
N GLU A 104 10.14 0.83 -4.21
CA GLU A 104 10.67 2.17 -3.94
C GLU A 104 10.07 2.71 -2.64
N GLU A 105 10.93 2.95 -1.66
CA GLU A 105 10.51 3.49 -0.36
C GLU A 105 9.97 4.91 -0.47
N ARG A 106 9.04 5.24 0.42
CA ARG A 106 8.44 6.59 0.57
C ARG A 106 7.80 7.14 -0.71
N PHE A 107 7.58 6.32 -1.75
CA PHE A 107 6.91 6.73 -2.97
C PHE A 107 5.51 7.29 -2.69
N GLY A 108 4.68 6.53 -1.98
CA GLY A 108 3.33 6.95 -1.64
C GLY A 108 3.28 8.23 -0.80
N LEU A 109 4.24 8.41 0.11
CA LEU A 109 4.40 9.61 0.93
C LEU A 109 4.70 10.82 0.06
N LYS A 110 5.68 10.73 -0.85
CA LYS A 110 6.00 11.79 -1.82
C LYS A 110 4.79 12.15 -2.66
N VAL A 111 4.07 11.17 -3.19
CA VAL A 111 2.86 11.43 -3.98
C VAL A 111 1.78 12.12 -3.15
N SER A 112 1.52 11.61 -1.94
CA SER A 112 0.47 12.16 -1.08
C SER A 112 0.78 13.59 -0.62
N LEU A 113 2.04 13.91 -0.31
CA LEU A 113 2.46 15.27 0.08
C LEU A 113 2.22 16.27 -1.05
N ASN A 114 2.44 15.85 -2.30
CA ASN A 114 2.22 16.70 -3.48
C ASN A 114 0.75 16.80 -3.90
N SER A 115 -0.15 16.02 -3.30
CA SER A 115 -1.52 15.84 -3.81
C SER A 115 -2.60 16.22 -2.81
N ILE A 116 -2.33 16.09 -1.51
CA ILE A 116 -3.24 16.49 -0.43
C ILE A 116 -3.28 18.02 -0.37
N LYS A 117 -4.49 18.59 -0.21
CA LYS A 117 -4.64 20.04 -0.01
C LYS A 117 -4.04 20.45 1.34
N HIS A 118 -3.48 21.65 1.38
CA HIS A 118 -2.77 22.15 2.55
C HIS A 118 -3.56 22.12 3.88
N ASP A 119 -4.89 22.27 3.82
CA ASP A 119 -5.82 22.31 4.95
C ASP A 119 -6.70 21.05 5.07
N SER A 120 -6.33 19.96 4.40
CA SER A 120 -7.14 18.73 4.35
C SER A 120 -6.45 17.49 4.94
N LEU A 121 -5.38 17.68 5.72
CA LEU A 121 -4.74 16.58 6.45
C LEU A 121 -5.66 16.07 7.55
N ARG A 122 -5.59 14.77 7.81
CA ARG A 122 -6.42 14.09 8.81
C ARG A 122 -5.61 13.19 9.74
N ARG A 123 -4.56 12.55 9.22
CA ARG A 123 -3.70 11.65 10.01
C ARG A 123 -2.24 11.81 9.60
N ILE A 124 -1.35 11.74 10.58
CA ILE A 124 0.10 11.69 10.39
C ILE A 124 0.69 10.61 11.30
N ASN A 125 1.67 9.87 10.78
CA ASN A 125 2.57 9.06 11.61
C ASN A 125 3.94 9.73 11.58
N LYS A 126 4.52 9.93 12.76
CA LYS A 126 5.84 10.55 12.91
C LYS A 126 6.70 9.81 13.91
N THR A 127 8.01 9.83 13.69
CA THR A 127 9.02 9.34 14.61
C THR A 127 9.88 10.50 15.08
N ASN A 128 9.90 10.76 16.38
CA ASN A 128 10.83 11.72 16.97
C ASN A 128 12.20 11.04 17.15
N ILE A 129 13.28 11.65 16.65
CA ILE A 129 14.66 11.12 16.75
C ILE A 129 15.48 11.84 17.84
N GLY A 130 14.83 12.51 18.79
CA GLY A 130 15.51 13.06 19.96
C GLY A 130 16.03 11.99 20.91
N GLY A 131 16.54 12.43 22.08
CA GLY A 131 17.10 11.53 23.09
C GLY A 131 16.15 10.43 23.58
N ASN A 132 14.84 10.65 23.51
CA ASN A 132 13.82 9.63 23.69
C ASN A 132 13.05 9.45 22.39
N GLN A 133 13.40 8.40 21.64
CA GLN A 133 12.72 8.10 20.39
C GLN A 133 11.26 7.73 20.66
N LYS A 134 10.34 8.40 19.95
CA LYS A 134 8.90 8.16 20.09
C LYS A 134 8.24 8.04 18.73
N LEU A 135 7.57 6.92 18.51
CA LEU A 135 6.66 6.73 17.39
C LEU A 135 5.26 7.20 17.79
N SER A 136 4.71 8.14 17.03
CA SER A 136 3.40 8.73 17.29
C SER A 136 2.49 8.56 16.08
N TYR A 137 1.23 8.23 16.35
CA TYR A 137 0.15 8.15 15.37
C TYR A 137 -0.92 9.16 15.77
N GLU A 138 -1.03 10.24 15.02
CA GLU A 138 -1.92 11.36 15.35
C GLU A 138 -3.05 11.44 14.32
N GLN A 139 -4.28 11.53 14.79
CA GLN A 139 -5.47 11.70 13.96
C GLN A 139 -6.31 12.83 14.54
N LEU A 140 -6.61 13.82 13.70
CA LEU A 140 -7.47 14.93 14.09
C LEU A 140 -8.92 14.65 13.68
N PRO A 141 -9.91 15.14 14.46
CA PRO A 141 -11.32 14.91 14.19
C PRO A 141 -11.79 15.65 12.94
N LEU A 142 -11.20 16.82 12.67
CA LEU A 142 -11.47 17.67 11.52
C LEU A 142 -10.29 17.68 10.55
N LYS A 143 -10.55 18.19 9.35
CA LYS A 143 -9.51 18.50 8.37
C LYS A 143 -8.67 19.65 8.91
N SER A 144 -7.36 19.49 8.83
CA SER A 144 -6.42 20.35 9.52
C SER A 144 -5.19 20.66 8.66
N LYS A 145 -4.46 21.68 9.07
CA LYS A 145 -3.17 22.04 8.48
C LYS A 145 -2.05 21.25 9.15
N ILE A 146 -0.89 21.22 8.51
CA ILE A 146 0.30 20.53 9.03
C ILE A 146 0.72 21.04 10.42
N ASN A 147 0.54 22.34 10.69
CA ASN A 147 0.89 22.97 11.96
C ASN A 147 0.04 22.46 13.14
N ASP A 148 -1.17 21.98 12.88
CA ASP A 148 -2.08 21.49 13.91
C ASP A 148 -1.62 20.14 14.51
N PHE A 149 -0.66 19.45 13.84
CA PHE A 149 -0.07 18.19 14.29
C PHE A 149 1.20 18.37 15.15
N GLY A 150 1.54 19.61 15.53
CA GLY A 150 2.65 19.90 16.43
C GLY A 150 3.97 19.23 16.02
N LEU A 151 4.33 19.35 14.73
CA LEU A 151 5.55 18.77 14.19
C LEU A 151 6.78 19.60 14.60
N ASP A 152 7.79 18.93 15.15
CA ASP A 152 9.12 19.50 15.31
C ASP A 152 9.94 19.25 14.04
N ILE A 153 10.13 20.30 13.23
CA ILE A 153 10.83 20.24 11.94
C ILE A 153 12.26 19.67 12.08
N ASN A 154 12.89 19.81 13.25
CA ASN A 154 14.27 19.37 13.47
C ASN A 154 14.37 17.93 13.96
N ARG A 155 13.28 17.34 14.48
CA ARG A 155 13.33 16.06 15.21
C ARG A 155 12.33 15.03 14.72
N ASP A 156 11.25 15.45 14.05
CA ASP A 156 10.18 14.56 13.61
C ASP A 156 10.38 14.13 12.16
N LEU A 157 10.46 12.81 11.94
CA LEU A 157 10.36 12.22 10.61
C LEU A 157 8.94 11.72 10.35
N VAL A 158 8.31 12.27 9.33
CA VAL A 158 7.01 11.82 8.85
C VAL A 158 7.17 10.57 7.98
N SER A 159 6.46 9.50 8.35
CA SER A 159 6.48 8.21 7.64
C SER A 159 5.18 7.91 6.91
N HIS A 160 4.07 8.51 7.34
CA HIS A 160 2.76 8.30 6.73
C HIS A 160 1.87 9.53 6.89
N ILE A 161 1.08 9.82 5.85
CA ILE A 161 0.06 10.87 5.91
C ILE A 161 -1.26 10.39 5.28
N THR A 162 -2.37 10.96 5.74
CA THR A 162 -3.70 10.81 5.14
C THR A 162 -4.37 12.17 5.03
N GLY A 163 -5.00 12.44 3.89
CA GLY A 163 -5.76 13.66 3.66
C GLY A 163 -6.62 13.58 2.41
N GLU A 164 -7.27 14.69 2.07
CA GLU A 164 -8.06 14.78 0.83
C GLU A 164 -7.26 15.44 -0.31
N SER A 165 -7.29 14.77 -1.46
CA SER A 165 -6.74 15.26 -2.72
C SER A 165 -7.87 15.59 -3.69
N ASP A 166 -7.66 16.61 -4.52
CA ASP A 166 -8.50 16.95 -5.69
C ASP A 166 -7.71 16.85 -7.00
N THR A 167 -6.52 16.25 -6.98
CA THR A 167 -5.63 16.13 -8.14
C THR A 167 -5.96 14.88 -8.98
N PHE A 168 -5.03 13.95 -9.15
CA PHE A 168 -5.18 12.75 -9.96
C PHE A 168 -6.22 11.77 -9.40
N VAL A 169 -6.48 11.81 -8.09
CA VAL A 169 -7.63 11.13 -7.46
C VAL A 169 -8.36 12.14 -6.58
N LYS A 170 -9.66 12.26 -6.80
CA LYS A 170 -10.58 13.03 -5.95
C LYS A 170 -11.03 12.19 -4.76
N GLY A 171 -10.68 12.62 -3.55
CA GLY A 171 -11.09 11.98 -2.30
C GLY A 171 -9.92 11.72 -1.36
N THR A 172 -10.13 10.80 -0.42
CA THR A 172 -9.11 10.46 0.59
C THR A 172 -8.00 9.63 -0.02
N ILE A 173 -6.77 10.12 0.13
CA ILE A 173 -5.55 9.39 -0.17
C ILE A 173 -4.68 9.24 1.08
N SER A 174 -3.83 8.23 1.10
CA SER A 174 -2.82 8.06 2.15
C SER A 174 -1.53 7.55 1.53
N GLY A 175 -0.39 7.89 2.15
CA GLY A 175 0.91 7.58 1.56
C GLY A 175 1.94 7.22 2.60
N SER A 176 2.65 6.12 2.37
CA SER A 176 3.93 5.76 2.99
C SER A 176 4.87 5.24 1.90
N ASP A 177 5.28 3.98 1.90
CA ASP A 177 5.94 3.37 0.74
C ASP A 177 4.93 3.15 -0.39
N ALA A 178 3.73 2.71 -0.03
CA ALA A 178 2.60 2.60 -0.95
C ALA A 178 1.75 3.87 -0.97
N LEU A 179 1.18 4.17 -2.13
CA LEU A 179 0.04 5.07 -2.27
C LEU A 179 -1.25 4.28 -2.07
N PHE A 180 -2.12 4.78 -1.20
CA PHE A 180 -3.46 4.26 -0.98
C PHE A 180 -4.48 5.29 -1.46
N ALA A 181 -5.35 4.89 -2.38
CA ALA A 181 -6.37 5.76 -2.93
C ALA A 181 -7.75 5.10 -2.86
N GLN A 182 -8.78 5.87 -2.54
CA GLN A 182 -10.16 5.39 -2.65
C GLN A 182 -10.74 5.74 -4.02
N MET A 183 -11.13 4.73 -4.79
CA MET A 183 -11.72 4.91 -6.10
C MET A 183 -13.12 4.28 -6.16
N LYS A 184 -14.03 4.93 -6.89
CA LYS A 184 -15.27 4.30 -7.33
C LYS A 184 -14.95 3.57 -8.63
N TRP A 185 -15.28 2.28 -8.71
CA TRP A 185 -15.32 1.60 -10.00
C TRP A 185 -16.58 2.10 -10.71
N THR A 186 -16.39 2.67 -11.89
CA THR A 186 -17.49 2.99 -12.82
C THR A 186 -18.02 1.72 -13.44
#